data_AF-A0A9X9F3K4-F1
#
_entry.id   AF-A0A9X9F3K4-F1
#
_cell.length_a   1.000
_cell.length_b   1.000
_cell.length_c   1.000
_cell.angle_alpha   90.00
_cell.angle_beta   90.00
_cell.angle_gamma   90.00
#
_symmetry.space_group_name_H-M   'P 1'
#
loop_
_entity.id
_entity.type
_entity.pdbx_description
1 polymer ?
#
loop_
_entity_poly.entity_id
_entity_poly.type
_entity_poly.pdbx_seq_one_letter_code
_entity_poly.pdbx_strand_id
1 'polypeptide(L)' 'MVERSIEMVVGIFGILKAGGAYLPLSPNHPSSRLQFIIEDSGAKLILTQKQILHRFQDSLKADMLALDSISYEGKS' A
#
# COMPACT_ATOMS: atom_id res chain seq x y z
N MET A 1 -1.43 -0.15 3.26
CA MET A 1 -1.37 -0.25 4.73
C MET A 1 0.09 -0.40 5.13
N VAL A 2 0.63 0.54 5.88
CA VAL A 2 2.05 0.58 6.21
C VAL A 2 2.11 0.99 7.68
N GLU A 3 2.98 0.35 8.46
CA GLU A 3 3.23 0.82 9.82
C GLU A 3 3.88 2.21 9.78
N ARG A 4 3.83 2.98 10.88
CA ARG A 4 4.49 4.30 10.90
C ARG A 4 5.98 4.11 10.70
N SER A 5 6.48 4.58 9.57
CA SER A 5 7.87 4.48 9.19
C SER A 5 8.23 5.56 8.17
N ILE A 6 9.51 5.72 7.85
CA ILE A 6 9.95 6.66 6.81
C ILE A 6 9.43 6.24 5.44
N GLU A 7 9.39 4.93 5.17
CA GLU A 7 8.85 4.35 3.94
C GLU A 7 7.38 4.71 3.76
N MET A 8 6.59 4.75 4.83
CA MET A 8 5.20 5.23 4.76
C MET A 8 5.13 6.67 4.26
N VAL A 9 5.94 7.57 4.84
CA VAL A 9 5.97 8.99 4.47
C VAL A 9 6.43 9.15 3.02
N VAL A 10 7.47 8.42 2.62
CA VAL A 10 7.96 8.38 1.24
C VAL A 10 6.89 7.87 0.28
N GLY A 11 6.17 6.81 0.64
CA GLY A 11 5.08 6.25 -0.16
C GLY A 11 3.92 7.24 -0.35
N ILE A 12 3.52 7.94 0.72
CA ILE A 12 2.51 9.00 0.64
C ILE A 12 2.97 10.10 -0.31
N PHE A 13 4.19 10.62 -0.15
CA PHE A 13 4.71 11.65 -1.05
C PHE A 13 4.86 11.15 -2.48
N GLY A 14 5.26 9.90 -2.70
CA GLY A 14 5.31 9.28 -4.02
C GLY A 14 3.96 9.28 -4.73
N ILE A 15 2.89 8.90 -4.01
CA ILE A 15 1.51 8.97 -4.52
C ILE A 15 1.15 10.41 -4.91
N LEU A 16 1.38 11.36 -4.00
CA LEU A 16 1.03 12.76 -4.23
C LEU A 16 1.83 13.39 -5.38
N LYS A 17 3.12 13.06 -5.50
CA LYS A 17 3.99 13.52 -6.59
C LYS A 17 3.60 12.94 -7.94
N ALA A 18 3.03 11.74 -7.98
CA ALA A 18 2.46 11.15 -9.18
C ALA A 18 1.06 11.73 -9.54
N GLY A 19 0.54 12.69 -8.76
CA GLY A 19 -0.79 13.28 -8.95
C GLY A 19 -1.94 12.41 -8.45
N GLY A 20 -1.64 11.37 -7.67
CA GLY A 20 -2.64 10.48 -7.08
C GLY A 20 -3.15 10.95 -5.72
N ALA A 21 -4.16 10.26 -5.21
CA ALA A 21 -4.63 10.36 -3.83
C ALA A 21 -4.34 9.06 -3.08
N TYR A 22 -4.21 9.14 -1.75
CA TYR A 22 -4.02 7.96 -0.90
C TYR A 22 -5.19 7.79 0.05
N LEU A 23 -5.49 6.53 0.37
CA LEU A 23 -6.48 6.16 1.37
C LEU A 23 -5.80 5.25 2.41
N PRO A 24 -5.82 5.61 3.71
CA PRO A 24 -5.26 4.75 4.74
C PRO A 24 -6.10 3.48 4.92
N LEU A 25 -5.43 2.33 4.89
CA LEU A 25 -6.01 1.01 5.17
C LEU A 25 -5.36 0.42 6.42
N SER A 26 -6.14 -0.25 7.27
CA SER A 26 -5.66 -0.95 8.47
C SER A 26 -5.69 -2.47 8.27
N PRO A 27 -4.57 -3.20 8.51
CA PRO A 27 -4.52 -4.66 8.41
C PRO A 27 -5.38 -5.37 9.46
N ASN A 28 -5.87 -4.64 10.46
CA ASN A 28 -6.73 -5.19 11.51
C ASN A 28 -8.20 -5.32 11.05
N HIS A 29 -8.55 -4.78 9.89
CA HIS A 29 -9.87 -5.01 9.31
C HIS A 29 -9.96 -6.39 8.65
N PRO A 30 -11.15 -7.03 8.68
CA PRO A 30 -11.39 -8.23 7.90
C PRO A 30 -11.15 -8.00 6.40
N SER A 31 -10.67 -9.01 5.68
CA SER A 31 -10.39 -8.89 4.24
C SER A 31 -11.60 -8.46 3.42
N SER A 32 -12.83 -8.86 3.80
CA SER A 32 -14.05 -8.40 3.13
C SER A 32 -14.27 -6.89 3.23
N ARG A 33 -13.98 -6.30 4.40
CA ARG A 33 -14.07 -4.85 4.61
C ARG A 33 -13.02 -4.11 3.79
N LEU A 34 -11.80 -4.65 3.72
CA LEU A 34 -10.72 -4.10 2.91
C LEU A 34 -11.06 -4.16 1.42
N GLN A 35 -11.56 -5.30 0.94
CA GLN A 35 -11.99 -5.50 -0.45
C GLN A 35 -13.08 -4.50 -0.84
N PHE A 36 -14.08 -4.30 0.02
CA PHE A 36 -15.12 -3.28 -0.21
C PHE A 36 -14.52 -1.87 -0.39
N ILE A 37 -13.58 -1.47 0.47
CA ILE A 37 -12.94 -0.15 0.39
C ILE A 37 -12.16 0.00 -0.93
N ILE A 38 -11.45 -1.05 -1.35
CA ILE A 38 -10.67 -1.06 -2.58
C ILE A 38 -11.58 -0.90 -3.80
N GLU A 39 -12.67 -1.66 -3.85
CA GLU A 39 -13.65 -1.60 -4.94
C GLU A 39 -14.35 -0.24 -5.00
N ASP A 40 -14.80 0.28 -3.85
CA ASP A 40 -15.51 1.56 -3.74
C ASP A 40 -14.62 2.76 -4.10
N SER A 41 -13.35 2.73 -3.68
CA SER A 41 -12.39 3.80 -3.99
C SER A 41 -11.83 3.75 -5.42
N GLY A 42 -12.01 2.62 -6.13
CA GLY A 42 -11.36 2.38 -7.42
C GLY A 42 -9.83 2.30 -7.33
N ALA A 43 -9.28 2.07 -6.14
CA ALA A 43 -7.85 1.99 -5.92
C ALA A 43 -7.27 0.75 -6.63
N LYS A 44 -6.33 0.98 -7.56
CA LYS A 44 -5.68 -0.10 -8.32
C LYS A 44 -4.40 -0.61 -7.66
N LEU A 45 -3.79 0.19 -6.78
CA LEU A 45 -2.51 -0.08 -6.16
C LEU A 45 -2.58 0.07 -4.64
N ILE A 46 -2.03 -0.91 -3.92
CA ILE A 46 -1.88 -0.91 -2.47
C ILE A 46 -0.38 -0.85 -2.15
N LEU A 47 0.04 0.24 -1.52
CA LEU A 47 1.36 0.32 -0.90
C LEU A 47 1.34 -0.38 0.46
N THR A 48 2.25 -1.33 0.67
CA THR A 48 2.30 -2.19 1.85
C THR A 48 3.75 -2.49 2.27
N GLN A 49 3.94 -3.40 3.22
CA GLN A 49 5.23 -3.98 3.61
C GLN A 49 5.19 -5.50 3.40
N LYS A 50 6.33 -6.16 3.20
CA LYS A 50 6.42 -7.62 2.96
C LYS A 50 5.68 -8.42 4.03
N GLN A 51 5.86 -8.05 5.30
CA GLN A 51 5.21 -8.72 6.43
C GLN A 51 3.67 -8.71 6.35
N ILE A 52 3.08 -7.68 5.73
CA ILE A 52 1.64 -7.56 5.56
C ILE A 52 1.18 -8.14 4.21
N LEU A 53 2.02 -8.05 3.18
CA LEU A 53 1.72 -8.54 1.84
C LEU A 53 1.31 -10.02 1.85
N HIS A 54 2.08 -10.87 2.53
CA HIS A 54 1.80 -12.31 2.61
C HIS A 54 0.43 -12.64 3.20
N ARG A 55 -0.14 -11.76 4.03
CA ARG A 55 -1.45 -11.96 4.64
C ARG A 55 -2.61 -11.69 3.67
N PHE A 56 -2.40 -10.85 2.67
CA PHE A 56 -3.50 -10.29 1.88
C PHE A 56 -3.38 -10.49 0.37
N GLN A 57 -2.20 -10.88 -0.15
CA GLN A 57 -1.93 -11.02 -1.59
C GLN A 57 -2.96 -11.87 -2.34
N ASP A 58 -3.50 -12.92 -1.69
CA ASP A 58 -4.46 -13.85 -2.30
C ASP A 58 -5.93 -13.47 -2.04
N SER A 59 -6.17 -12.44 -1.23
CA SER A 59 -7.51 -12.07 -0.74
C SER A 59 -8.02 -10.72 -1.22
N LEU A 60 -7.13 -9.84 -1.70
CA LEU A 60 -7.48 -8.49 -2.14
C LEU A 60 -7.20 -8.34 -3.64
N LYS A 61 -8.17 -7.79 -4.38
CA LYS A 61 -8.07 -7.58 -5.82
C LYS A 61 -7.51 -6.18 -6.14
N ALA A 62 -6.21 -6.01 -5.89
CA ALA A 62 -5.45 -4.83 -6.31
C ALA A 62 -3.97 -5.19 -6.42
N ASP A 63 -3.23 -4.47 -7.25
CA ASP A 63 -1.78 -4.62 -7.31
C ASP A 63 -1.17 -4.23 -5.96
N MET A 64 -0.22 -5.01 -5.47
CA MET A 64 0.45 -4.74 -4.20
C MET A 64 1.92 -4.43 -4.42
N LEU A 65 2.38 -3.33 -3.81
CA LEU A 65 3.78 -2.93 -3.82
C LEU A 65 4.30 -2.84 -2.38
N ALA A 66 5.25 -3.71 -2.05
CA ALA A 66 5.93 -3.69 -0.77
C ALA A 66 7.08 -2.67 -0.76
N LEU A 67 6.99 -1.63 0.07
CA LEU A 67 7.94 -0.52 0.10
C LEU A 67 9.32 -0.94 0.64
N ASP A 68 9.33 -1.89 1.58
CA ASP A 68 10.52 -2.52 2.19
C ASP A 68 11.17 -3.60 1.29
N SER A 69 10.70 -3.73 0.05
CA SER A 69 11.34 -4.55 -0.99
C SER A 69 12.16 -3.73 -1.98
N ILE A 70 11.99 -2.41 -1.98
CA ILE A 70 12.59 -1.51 -2.96
C ILE A 70 13.95 -1.06 -2.41
N SER A 71 15.03 -1.56 -3.01
CA SER A 71 16.36 -1.01 -2.75
C SER A 71 16.51 0.28 -3.53
N TYR A 72 16.69 1.40 -2.83
CA TYR A 72 17.02 2.67 -3.47
C TYR A 72 18.50 2.68 -3.82
N GLU A 73 18.83 2.38 -5.08
CA GLU A 73 20.17 2.65 -5.63
C GLU A 73 20.25 4.14 -5.95
N GLY A 74 20.53 4.95 -4.94
CA GLY A 74 20.76 6.37 -5.12
C GLY A 74 21.95 6.61 -6.04
N LYS A 75 21.70 6.88 -7.32
CA LYS A 75 22.70 7.52 -8.17
C LYS A 75 22.79 8.98 -7.75
N SER A 76 23.83 9.29 -6.98
CA SER A 76 24.36 10.65 -6.82
C SER A 76 24.99 11.13 -8.12
#